data_AF-A0A1R1DBH1-F1
#
_entry.id   AF-A0A1R1DBH1-F1
#
_cell.length_a   1.000
_cell.length_b   1.000
_cell.length_c   1.000
_cell.angle_alpha   90.00
_cell.angle_beta   90.00
_cell.angle_gamma   90.00
#
_symmetry.space_group_name_H-M   'P 1'
#
loop_
_entity.id
_entity.type
_entity.pdbx_description
1 polymer ?
#
loop_
_entity_poly.entity_id
_entity_poly.type
_entity_poly.pdbx_seq_one_letter_code
_entity_poly.pdbx_strand_id
1 'polypeptide(L)'
;MKRFTSLLLSLALLFSFVATVQAEEKPISVWLENQQLQLGENQPIMENGTTLVPAKETFEKLAFEVTWDQQNKVIKGEKEGLILLFQVGTPAVKVNDTEQGLLVAPKNIKGTIYIPLRTVSEAAGYEVSWNKEARAVALAVKEPSRGFLWKSENAGNTVYLLGSIHIASEAMYPLRAEIQKAYEASDYLVVEADITKMSDEAVQKQILDLSLHKDNTTLKDHISADAYKKLGEILKQNGAAENVLDTYKTWSVASTVDYLTATKAGYNAGIGIDAFFLQQSIENKQPILELESIDYQLNMFDRFSDKLQEEMLNQSIESYYAEDSGIDDLTNMWVTGNEEQLLELTNSTKSNEEFYKALLADRNGPMVEKIKGYLNDSGKKTYFVVVGAAHMIGEDGIVPLLEKQGFKVVPE
;
A
#
# COMPACT_ATOMS: atom_id res chain seq x y z
N MET A 1 6.36 -93.51 19.61
CA MET A 1 7.31 -93.49 20.76
C MET A 1 8.09 -92.17 20.65
N LYS A 2 7.88 -91.20 21.56
CA LYS A 2 8.70 -90.97 22.78
C LYS A 2 10.20 -90.83 22.42
N ARG A 3 10.98 -89.77 22.73
CA ARG A 3 10.90 -88.66 23.73
C ARG A 3 12.15 -87.74 23.57
N PHE A 4 12.01 -86.44 23.91
CA PHE A 4 12.94 -85.50 24.62
C PHE A 4 14.42 -85.35 24.16
N THR A 5 15.14 -84.20 24.22
CA THR A 5 15.16 -83.06 25.16
C THR A 5 16.09 -81.94 24.63
N SER A 6 15.73 -80.67 24.92
CA SER A 6 16.53 -79.49 25.37
C SER A 6 17.84 -79.06 24.68
N LEU A 7 17.96 -77.75 24.36
CA LEU A 7 18.52 -76.73 25.29
C LEU A 7 18.30 -75.30 24.76
N LEU A 8 17.71 -74.45 25.60
CA LEU A 8 17.59 -72.99 25.44
C LEU A 8 18.93 -72.31 25.73
N LEU A 9 19.32 -71.34 24.90
CA LEU A 9 20.27 -70.29 25.27
C LEU A 9 19.60 -68.92 25.09
N SER A 10 19.43 -68.25 26.23
CA SER A 10 18.88 -66.92 26.42
C SER A 10 19.80 -65.83 25.85
N LEU A 11 19.26 -64.96 24.99
CA LEU A 11 19.86 -63.67 24.64
C LEU A 11 18.88 -62.57 25.10
N ALA A 12 19.15 -62.03 26.29
CA ALA A 12 18.46 -60.84 26.80
C ALA A 12 19.05 -59.61 26.10
N LEU A 13 18.31 -59.06 25.13
CA LEU A 13 18.60 -57.77 24.50
C LEU A 13 17.76 -56.70 25.17
N LEU A 14 18.46 -55.79 25.85
CA LEU A 14 17.96 -54.55 26.44
C LEU A 14 17.30 -53.67 25.37
N PHE A 15 15.98 -53.51 25.43
CA PHE A 15 15.30 -52.39 24.78
C PHE A 15 15.27 -51.21 25.76
N SER A 16 16.28 -50.35 25.65
CA SER A 16 16.22 -49.01 26.26
C SER A 16 15.24 -48.17 25.44
N PHE A 17 14.06 -47.92 25.98
CA PHE A 17 13.18 -46.87 25.47
C PHE A 17 13.90 -45.52 25.61
N VAL A 18 14.42 -44.98 24.51
CA VAL A 18 14.72 -43.55 24.45
C VAL A 18 13.38 -42.87 24.23
N ALA A 19 12.78 -42.38 25.32
CA ALA A 19 11.70 -41.43 25.21
C ALA A 19 12.28 -40.19 24.51
N THR A 20 11.82 -39.91 23.30
CA THR A 20 12.02 -38.61 22.66
C THR A 20 11.28 -37.59 23.51
N VAL A 21 12.00 -36.89 24.39
CA VAL A 21 11.47 -35.69 25.05
C VAL A 21 11.31 -34.65 23.96
N GLN A 22 10.10 -34.52 23.44
CA GLN A 22 9.71 -33.40 22.60
C GLN A 22 9.78 -32.18 23.52
N ALA A 23 10.75 -31.29 23.28
CA ALA A 23 10.84 -30.04 24.01
C ALA A 23 9.52 -29.27 23.81
N GLU A 24 8.85 -28.94 24.90
CA GLU A 24 7.64 -28.14 24.87
C GLU A 24 7.97 -26.80 24.21
N GLU A 25 7.25 -26.44 23.14
CA GLU A 25 7.50 -25.18 22.45
C GLU A 25 7.33 -24.02 23.44
N LYS A 26 8.27 -23.07 23.44
CA LYS A 26 8.16 -21.89 24.30
C LYS A 26 6.80 -21.20 24.09
N PRO A 27 6.10 -20.79 25.16
CA PRO A 27 4.87 -20.02 25.05
C PRO A 27 5.07 -18.76 24.22
N ILE A 28 4.04 -18.35 23.50
CA ILE A 28 4.08 -17.11 22.72
C ILE A 28 3.93 -15.94 23.68
N SER A 29 4.86 -14.98 23.60
CA SER A 29 4.78 -13.73 24.35
C SER A 29 4.29 -12.60 23.46
N VAL A 30 3.57 -11.64 24.05
CA VAL A 30 3.12 -10.42 23.37
C VAL A 30 3.73 -9.24 24.09
N TRP A 31 4.32 -8.32 23.34
CA TRP A 31 5.02 -7.15 23.85
C TRP A 31 4.39 -5.92 23.23
N LEU A 32 4.06 -4.93 24.04
CA LEU A 32 3.71 -3.59 23.60
C LEU A 32 4.90 -2.69 23.92
N GLU A 33 5.55 -2.18 22.89
CA GLU A 33 6.86 -1.53 22.99
C GLU A 33 7.84 -2.46 23.73
N ASN A 34 8.40 -1.99 24.84
CA ASN A 34 9.33 -2.74 25.69
C ASN A 34 8.65 -3.46 26.86
N GLN A 35 7.31 -3.49 26.91
CA GLN A 35 6.55 -4.07 28.01
C GLN A 35 5.77 -5.32 27.58
N GLN A 36 6.04 -6.45 28.22
CA GLN A 36 5.27 -7.67 27.99
C GLN A 36 3.83 -7.51 28.47
N LEU A 37 2.87 -7.77 27.58
CA LEU A 37 1.45 -7.84 27.91
C LEU A 37 1.16 -9.14 28.67
N GLN A 38 0.73 -8.99 29.92
CA GLN A 38 0.27 -10.10 30.75
C GLN A 38 -1.19 -10.41 30.42
N LEU A 39 -1.42 -11.48 29.65
CA LEU A 39 -2.75 -11.90 29.15
C LEU A 39 -3.45 -12.93 30.07
N GLY A 40 -3.06 -12.94 31.35
CA GLY A 40 -3.62 -13.84 32.36
C GLY A 40 -3.12 -15.29 32.22
N GLU A 41 -3.92 -16.24 32.70
CA GLU A 41 -3.58 -17.67 32.70
C GLU A 41 -3.69 -18.31 31.30
N ASN A 42 -4.49 -17.69 30.43
CA ASN A 42 -4.72 -18.16 29.06
C ASN A 42 -3.58 -17.64 28.15
N GLN A 43 -2.80 -18.56 27.60
CA GLN A 43 -1.66 -18.21 26.75
C GLN A 43 -2.09 -17.97 25.30
N PRO A 44 -1.43 -17.07 24.56
CA PRO A 44 -1.61 -16.96 23.12
C PRO A 44 -1.29 -18.29 22.42
N ILE A 45 -2.00 -18.57 21.33
CA ILE A 45 -1.82 -19.78 20.53
C ILE A 45 -1.56 -19.41 19.07
N MET A 46 -0.81 -20.25 18.37
CA MET A 46 -0.59 -20.08 16.92
C MET A 46 -1.39 -21.12 16.16
N GLU A 47 -2.14 -20.66 15.17
CA GLU A 47 -2.92 -21.50 14.27
C GLU A 47 -2.77 -20.99 12.84
N ASN A 48 -2.32 -21.84 11.92
CA ASN A 48 -2.14 -21.50 10.51
C ASN A 48 -1.35 -20.18 10.29
N GLY A 49 -0.28 -19.97 11.08
CA GLY A 49 0.53 -18.74 11.03
C GLY A 49 -0.10 -17.51 11.68
N THR A 50 -1.33 -17.61 12.21
CA THR A 50 -2.03 -16.54 12.93
C THR A 50 -1.89 -16.73 14.43
N THR A 51 -1.45 -15.69 15.15
CA THR A 51 -1.46 -15.68 16.62
C THR A 51 -2.84 -15.27 17.11
N LEU A 52 -3.51 -16.16 17.83
CA LEU A 52 -4.75 -15.89 18.54
C LEU A 52 -4.47 -15.58 20.01
N VAL A 53 -5.19 -14.61 20.57
CA VAL A 53 -5.03 -14.14 21.95
C VAL A 53 -6.36 -14.13 22.70
N PRO A 54 -6.35 -14.27 24.05
CA PRO A 54 -7.53 -14.08 24.88
C PRO A 54 -8.10 -12.67 24.70
N ALA A 55 -9.29 -12.61 24.12
CA ALA A 55 -9.89 -11.38 23.62
C ALA A 55 -10.11 -10.34 24.70
N LYS A 56 -10.65 -10.75 25.86
CA LYS A 56 -10.97 -9.85 26.96
C LYS A 56 -9.71 -9.16 27.49
N GLU A 57 -8.69 -9.96 27.81
CA GLU A 57 -7.42 -9.48 28.35
C GLU A 57 -6.69 -8.61 27.33
N THR A 58 -6.69 -8.99 26.05
CA THR A 58 -6.09 -8.17 24.99
C THR A 58 -6.79 -6.83 24.83
N PHE A 59 -8.13 -6.80 24.77
CA PHE A 59 -8.89 -5.55 24.67
C PHE A 59 -8.60 -4.62 25.85
N GLU A 60 -8.64 -5.13 27.07
CA GLU A 60 -8.34 -4.35 28.27
C GLU A 60 -6.90 -3.80 28.25
N LYS A 61 -5.91 -4.61 27.82
CA LYS A 61 -4.50 -4.17 27.71
C LYS A 61 -4.27 -3.13 26.63
N LEU A 62 -5.10 -3.10 25.58
CA LEU A 62 -5.05 -2.10 24.52
C LEU A 62 -6.00 -0.92 24.76
N ALA A 63 -6.56 -0.84 25.98
CA ALA A 63 -7.47 0.22 26.45
C ALA A 63 -8.83 0.28 25.74
N PHE A 64 -9.36 -0.88 25.31
CA PHE A 64 -10.74 -1.02 24.84
C PHE A 64 -11.68 -1.37 25.99
N GLU A 65 -12.90 -0.85 25.94
CA GLU A 65 -14.04 -1.40 26.66
C GLU A 65 -14.53 -2.67 25.95
N VAL A 66 -14.80 -3.73 26.70
CA VAL A 66 -15.16 -5.04 26.14
C VAL A 66 -16.53 -5.51 26.62
N THR A 67 -17.36 -5.97 25.68
CA THR A 67 -18.65 -6.58 25.97
C THR A 67 -18.80 -7.92 25.25
N TRP A 68 -19.52 -8.86 25.88
CA TRP A 68 -19.79 -10.17 25.33
C TRP A 68 -21.31 -10.38 25.17
N ASP A 69 -21.75 -10.56 23.93
CA ASP A 69 -23.09 -11.01 23.61
C ASP A 69 -23.09 -12.54 23.48
N GLN A 70 -23.57 -13.20 24.53
CA GLN A 70 -23.64 -14.66 24.59
C GLN A 70 -24.64 -15.25 23.59
N GLN A 71 -25.73 -14.54 23.28
CA GLN A 71 -26.78 -15.05 22.39
C GLN A 71 -26.28 -15.09 20.95
N ASN A 72 -25.64 -14.02 20.50
CA ASN A 72 -25.12 -13.91 19.13
C ASN A 72 -23.67 -14.41 18.99
N LYS A 73 -23.03 -14.75 20.11
CA LYS A 73 -21.63 -15.16 20.22
C LYS A 73 -20.66 -14.11 19.68
N VAL A 74 -20.91 -12.85 20.02
CA VAL A 74 -20.13 -11.70 19.55
C VAL A 74 -19.37 -11.09 20.73
N ILE A 75 -18.06 -10.94 20.59
CA ILE A 75 -17.26 -10.09 21.47
C ILE A 75 -17.02 -8.75 20.78
N LYS A 76 -17.34 -7.67 21.50
CA LYS A 76 -17.19 -6.29 21.04
C LYS A 76 -16.09 -5.60 21.84
N GLY A 77 -15.14 -4.99 21.15
CA GLY A 77 -14.21 -4.01 21.71
C GLY A 77 -14.58 -2.60 21.24
N GLU A 78 -14.53 -1.61 22.13
CA GLU A 78 -14.77 -0.19 21.80
C GLU A 78 -13.71 0.73 22.41
N LYS A 79 -13.16 1.64 21.61
CA LYS A 79 -12.16 2.64 22.05
C LYS A 79 -12.22 3.87 21.17
N GLU A 80 -12.45 5.06 21.73
CA GLU A 80 -12.33 6.35 21.01
C GLU A 80 -13.09 6.38 19.66
N GLY A 81 -14.27 5.76 19.60
CA GLY A 81 -15.09 5.67 18.38
C GLY A 81 -14.77 4.48 17.46
N LEU A 82 -13.66 3.77 17.68
CA LEU A 82 -13.34 2.50 17.03
C LEU A 82 -14.16 1.37 17.67
N ILE A 83 -14.88 0.62 16.84
CA ILE A 83 -15.66 -0.55 17.24
C ILE A 83 -15.15 -1.79 16.50
N LEU A 84 -14.83 -2.85 17.25
CA LEU A 84 -14.43 -4.15 16.70
C LEU A 84 -15.43 -5.22 17.13
N LEU A 85 -16.06 -5.90 16.17
CA LEU A 85 -17.01 -7.00 16.43
C LEU A 85 -16.46 -8.31 15.87
N PHE A 86 -16.19 -9.25 16.77
CA PHE A 86 -15.74 -10.59 16.43
C PHE A 86 -16.83 -11.60 16.78
N GLN A 87 -17.35 -12.30 15.77
CA GLN A 87 -18.29 -13.39 15.97
C GLN A 87 -17.57 -14.74 16.00
N VAL A 88 -17.80 -15.52 17.06
CA VAL A 88 -17.16 -16.84 17.23
C VAL A 88 -17.59 -17.78 16.10
N GLY A 89 -16.60 -18.34 15.40
CA GLY A 89 -16.78 -19.28 14.30
C GLY A 89 -16.89 -18.63 12.92
N THR A 90 -16.96 -17.29 12.85
CA THR A 90 -17.02 -16.55 11.57
C THR A 90 -15.63 -16.03 11.22
N PRO A 91 -15.04 -16.35 10.05
CA PRO A 91 -13.74 -15.86 9.63
C PRO A 91 -13.80 -14.41 9.10
N ALA A 92 -14.45 -13.53 9.87
CA ALA A 92 -14.59 -12.12 9.57
C ALA A 92 -14.65 -11.30 10.86
N VAL A 93 -14.30 -10.02 10.76
CA VAL A 93 -14.45 -9.00 11.80
C VAL A 93 -15.19 -7.82 11.21
N LYS A 94 -16.03 -7.15 12.00
CA LYS A 94 -16.54 -5.82 11.66
C LYS A 94 -15.67 -4.77 12.35
N VAL A 95 -15.04 -3.89 11.58
CA VAL A 95 -14.29 -2.72 12.05
C VAL A 95 -15.12 -1.49 11.72
N ASN A 96 -15.69 -0.84 12.73
CA ASN A 96 -16.74 0.17 12.57
C ASN A 96 -17.91 -0.36 11.72
N ASP A 97 -18.08 0.19 10.52
CA ASP A 97 -19.11 -0.22 9.57
C ASP A 97 -18.63 -1.14 8.46
N THR A 98 -17.33 -1.43 8.40
CA THR A 98 -16.71 -2.22 7.34
C THR A 98 -16.42 -3.64 7.81
N GLU A 99 -16.79 -4.64 7.00
CA GLU A 99 -16.43 -6.04 7.24
C GLU A 99 -15.07 -6.38 6.61
N GLN A 100 -14.22 -7.08 7.35
CA GLN A 100 -12.89 -7.52 6.92
C GLN A 100 -12.74 -9.03 7.13
N GLY A 101 -12.14 -9.72 6.16
CA GLY A 101 -11.87 -11.16 6.25
C GLY A 101 -10.76 -11.50 7.25
N LEU A 102 -10.88 -12.66 7.92
CA LEU A 102 -9.86 -13.19 8.82
C LEU A 102 -9.31 -14.51 8.30
N LEU A 103 -7.99 -14.70 8.41
CA LEU A 103 -7.35 -15.98 8.11
C LEU A 103 -7.78 -17.11 9.05
N VAL A 104 -8.04 -16.76 10.32
CA VAL A 104 -8.53 -17.70 11.34
C VAL A 104 -9.69 -17.06 12.08
N ALA A 105 -10.82 -17.77 12.12
CA ALA A 105 -12.03 -17.32 12.80
C ALA A 105 -11.82 -17.24 14.33
N PRO A 106 -12.48 -16.29 15.02
CA PRO A 106 -12.53 -16.25 16.48
C PRO A 106 -13.06 -17.55 17.07
N LYS A 107 -12.53 -17.97 18.22
CA LYS A 107 -12.85 -19.28 18.82
C LYS A 107 -13.22 -19.16 20.27
N ASN A 108 -14.05 -20.08 20.76
CA ASN A 108 -14.21 -20.30 22.19
C ASN A 108 -13.44 -21.57 22.57
N ILE A 109 -12.40 -21.41 23.39
CA ILE A 109 -11.58 -22.50 23.90
C ILE A 109 -11.75 -22.53 25.42
N LYS A 110 -12.45 -23.56 25.91
CA LYS A 110 -12.71 -23.77 27.35
C LYS A 110 -13.33 -22.55 28.06
N GLY A 111 -14.16 -21.77 27.38
CA GLY A 111 -14.83 -20.60 27.94
C GLY A 111 -14.12 -19.28 27.64
N THR A 112 -12.89 -19.29 27.14
CA THR A 112 -12.15 -18.10 26.75
C THR A 112 -12.32 -17.85 25.25
N ILE A 113 -12.69 -16.62 24.89
CA ILE A 113 -12.77 -16.20 23.49
C ILE A 113 -11.37 -15.81 23.01
N TYR A 114 -10.94 -16.39 21.91
CA TYR A 114 -9.67 -16.13 21.24
C TYR A 114 -9.92 -15.40 19.92
N ILE A 115 -9.19 -14.31 19.69
CA ILE A 115 -9.28 -13.49 18.48
C ILE A 115 -7.89 -13.29 17.85
N PRO A 116 -7.78 -13.03 16.54
CA PRO A 116 -6.50 -12.70 15.90
C PRO A 116 -5.87 -11.43 16.49
N LEU A 117 -4.68 -11.57 17.08
CA LEU A 117 -3.97 -10.44 17.71
C LEU A 117 -3.65 -9.33 16.71
N ARG A 118 -3.22 -9.72 15.50
CA ARG A 118 -2.82 -8.78 14.45
C ARG A 118 -3.96 -7.81 14.13
N THR A 119 -5.15 -8.34 13.85
CA THR A 119 -6.35 -7.56 13.53
C THR A 119 -6.70 -6.54 14.62
N VAL A 120 -6.68 -6.95 15.89
CA VAL A 120 -7.01 -6.04 17.00
C VAL A 120 -5.95 -4.96 17.14
N SER A 121 -4.68 -5.34 17.00
CA SER A 121 -3.55 -4.42 17.22
C SER A 121 -3.42 -3.40 16.09
N GLU A 122 -3.53 -3.84 14.84
CA GLU A 122 -3.50 -2.95 13.66
C GLU A 122 -4.67 -1.98 13.67
N ALA A 123 -5.88 -2.44 13.98
CA ALA A 123 -7.03 -1.55 14.15
C ALA A 123 -6.83 -0.53 15.29
N ALA A 124 -6.09 -0.91 16.33
CA ALA A 124 -5.76 -0.02 17.45
C ALA A 124 -4.56 0.92 17.18
N GLY A 125 -4.02 0.93 15.95
CA GLY A 125 -2.92 1.81 15.55
C GLY A 125 -1.52 1.27 15.87
N TYR A 126 -1.37 -0.04 16.00
CA TYR A 126 -0.07 -0.67 16.24
C TYR A 126 0.43 -1.45 15.03
N GLU A 127 1.74 -1.38 14.77
CA GLU A 127 2.43 -2.32 13.89
C GLU A 127 2.70 -3.64 14.61
N VAL A 128 2.62 -4.75 13.88
CA VAL A 128 2.72 -6.10 14.46
C VAL A 128 3.84 -6.88 13.79
N SER A 129 4.92 -7.13 14.54
CA SER A 129 6.05 -7.93 14.08
C SER A 129 6.14 -9.26 14.84
N TRP A 130 6.63 -10.30 14.15
CA TRP A 130 6.84 -11.63 14.73
C TRP A 130 8.33 -11.93 14.81
N ASN A 131 8.83 -12.14 16.04
CA ASN A 131 10.16 -12.66 16.27
C ASN A 131 10.08 -14.19 16.45
N LYS A 132 10.53 -14.92 15.42
CA LYS A 132 10.50 -16.39 15.38
C LYS A 132 11.37 -17.03 16.46
N GLU A 133 12.55 -16.47 16.75
CA GLU A 133 13.50 -17.04 17.71
C GLU A 133 13.03 -16.87 19.15
N ALA A 134 12.50 -15.69 19.48
CA ALA A 134 11.95 -15.38 20.78
C ALA A 134 10.52 -15.92 20.98
N ARG A 135 9.86 -16.35 19.89
CA ARG A 135 8.41 -16.63 19.86
C ARG A 135 7.61 -15.49 20.48
N ALA A 136 7.88 -14.29 19.99
CA ALA A 136 7.32 -13.06 20.50
C ALA A 136 6.62 -12.28 19.40
N VAL A 137 5.43 -11.78 19.70
CA VAL A 137 4.79 -10.73 18.91
C VAL A 137 5.15 -9.39 19.55
N ALA A 138 5.70 -8.46 18.78
CA ALA A 138 5.93 -7.09 19.22
C ALA A 138 4.93 -6.15 18.54
N LEU A 139 4.27 -5.34 19.36
CA LEU A 139 3.35 -4.28 19.00
C LEU A 139 4.09 -2.96 19.22
N ALA A 140 4.22 -2.15 18.17
CA ALA A 140 4.80 -0.81 18.27
C ALA A 140 3.75 0.21 17.81
N VAL A 141 3.74 1.41 18.40
CA VAL A 141 2.89 2.50 17.90
C VAL A 141 3.23 2.72 16.43
N LYS A 142 2.19 2.72 15.59
CA LYS A 142 2.37 3.05 14.18
C LYS A 142 2.57 4.56 14.06
N GLU A 143 3.82 4.95 13.86
CA GLU A 143 4.16 6.34 13.61
C GLU A 143 3.46 6.81 12.33
N PRO A 144 2.73 7.94 12.36
CA PRO A 144 2.08 8.44 11.16
C PRO A 144 3.09 8.76 10.08
N SER A 145 2.75 8.42 8.83
CA SER A 145 3.63 8.71 7.70
C SER A 145 3.90 10.20 7.59
N ARG A 146 5.18 10.53 7.41
CA ARG A 146 5.63 11.91 7.25
C ARG A 146 5.15 12.45 5.92
N GLY A 147 5.40 11.77 4.80
CA GLY A 147 5.10 12.31 3.47
C GLY A 147 5.86 13.61 3.18
N PHE A 148 5.44 14.30 2.12
CA PHE A 148 6.08 15.51 1.63
C PHE A 148 5.08 16.66 1.51
N LEU A 149 5.04 17.54 2.51
CA LEU A 149 4.11 18.65 2.55
C LEU A 149 4.84 19.98 2.64
N TRP A 150 4.49 20.90 1.75
CA TRP A 150 4.92 22.28 1.80
C TRP A 150 3.73 23.23 1.84
N LYS A 151 4.01 24.47 2.23
CA LYS A 151 3.04 25.56 2.25
C LYS A 151 3.63 26.79 1.58
N SER A 152 2.80 27.49 0.82
CA SER A 152 3.08 28.83 0.32
C SER A 152 1.89 29.75 0.58
N GLU A 153 2.16 31.00 0.93
CA GLU A 153 1.13 31.99 1.23
C GLU A 153 1.43 33.27 0.46
N ASN A 154 0.38 33.87 -0.11
CA ASN A 154 0.47 35.17 -0.75
C ASN A 154 -0.88 35.90 -0.70
N ALA A 155 -0.85 37.17 -0.31
CA ALA A 155 -2.02 38.06 -0.22
C ALA A 155 -3.24 37.48 0.56
N GLY A 156 -3.00 36.53 1.47
CA GLY A 156 -4.04 35.84 2.25
C GLY A 156 -4.62 34.59 1.59
N ASN A 157 -4.12 34.18 0.42
CA ASN A 157 -4.31 32.83 -0.10
C ASN A 157 -3.24 31.90 0.45
N THR A 158 -3.61 30.64 0.61
CA THR A 158 -2.73 29.57 1.08
C THR A 158 -2.77 28.42 0.08
N VAL A 159 -1.61 27.93 -0.32
CA VAL A 159 -1.47 26.70 -1.10
C VAL A 159 -0.64 25.71 -0.30
N TYR A 160 -1.23 24.58 0.03
CA TYR A 160 -0.51 23.40 0.51
C TYR A 160 -0.13 22.54 -0.70
N LEU A 161 1.10 22.07 -0.75
CA LEU A 161 1.64 21.20 -1.80
C LEU A 161 1.99 19.85 -1.18
N LEU A 162 1.23 18.80 -1.50
CA LEU A 162 1.49 17.44 -1.06
C LEU A 162 2.06 16.60 -2.22
N GLY A 163 3.26 16.07 -2.02
CA GLY A 163 3.86 15.07 -2.91
C GLY A 163 3.17 13.71 -2.75
N SER A 164 2.49 13.21 -3.78
CA SER A 164 1.76 11.93 -3.76
C SER A 164 2.55 10.76 -4.35
N ILE A 165 2.09 9.55 -4.04
CA ILE A 165 2.44 8.31 -4.74
C ILE A 165 1.12 7.63 -5.13
N HIS A 166 1.03 7.16 -6.38
CA HIS A 166 -0.19 6.59 -6.97
C HIS A 166 -0.55 5.20 -6.44
N ILE A 167 0.44 4.44 -5.98
CA ILE A 167 0.24 3.12 -5.36
C ILE A 167 0.63 3.22 -3.89
N ALA A 168 -0.15 2.60 -3.02
CA ALA A 168 0.14 2.57 -1.60
C ALA A 168 -0.11 1.20 -0.99
N SER A 169 0.50 0.99 0.17
CA SER A 169 0.18 -0.12 1.06
C SER A 169 -0.38 0.43 2.37
N GLU A 170 -0.97 -0.43 3.18
CA GLU A 170 -1.45 -0.06 4.51
C GLU A 170 -0.35 0.56 5.39
N ALA A 171 0.94 0.25 5.14
CA ALA A 171 2.07 0.84 5.86
C ALA A 171 2.15 2.37 5.71
N MET A 172 1.58 2.94 4.64
CA MET A 172 1.58 4.38 4.40
C MET A 172 0.57 5.14 5.27
N TYR A 173 -0.31 4.46 6.00
CA TYR A 173 -1.37 5.07 6.81
C TYR A 173 -1.25 4.71 8.29
N PRO A 174 -1.62 5.59 9.24
CA PRO A 174 -2.26 6.89 9.03
C PRO A 174 -1.27 7.97 8.56
N LEU A 175 -1.82 9.04 7.99
CA LEU A 175 -1.05 10.24 7.67
C LEU A 175 -0.88 11.09 8.92
N ARG A 176 0.24 11.83 9.03
CA ARG A 176 0.42 12.78 10.13
C ARG A 176 -0.66 13.87 10.13
N ALA A 177 -0.98 14.39 11.31
CA ALA A 177 -2.10 15.30 11.52
C ALA A 177 -2.01 16.61 10.71
N GLU A 178 -0.80 17.07 10.41
CA GLU A 178 -0.54 18.28 9.64
C GLU A 178 -1.10 18.17 8.21
N ILE A 179 -0.95 17.00 7.57
CA ILE A 179 -1.49 16.76 6.22
C ILE A 179 -3.01 16.81 6.26
N GLN A 180 -3.62 16.11 7.21
CA GLN A 180 -5.08 16.06 7.34
C GLN A 180 -5.67 17.44 7.66
N LYS A 181 -5.05 18.20 8.58
CA LYS A 181 -5.48 19.57 8.92
C LYS A 181 -5.34 20.53 7.73
N ALA A 182 -4.28 20.39 6.94
CA ALA A 182 -4.09 21.19 5.74
C ALA A 182 -5.20 20.92 4.70
N TYR A 183 -5.55 19.65 4.49
CA TYR A 183 -6.67 19.27 3.64
C TYR A 183 -8.01 19.81 4.15
N GLU A 184 -8.33 19.61 5.43
CA GLU A 184 -9.58 20.05 6.06
C GLU A 184 -9.75 21.58 6.07
N ALA A 185 -8.64 22.33 6.13
CA ALA A 185 -8.65 23.78 6.07
C ALA A 185 -8.83 24.34 4.64
N SER A 186 -8.83 23.48 3.61
CA SER A 186 -8.83 23.89 2.21
C SER A 186 -10.22 24.04 1.61
N ASP A 187 -10.42 25.09 0.82
CA ASP A 187 -11.63 25.32 0.04
C ASP A 187 -11.71 24.38 -1.18
N TYR A 188 -10.56 24.00 -1.74
CA TYR A 188 -10.42 23.25 -2.98
C TYR A 188 -9.41 22.12 -2.83
N LEU A 189 -9.74 20.94 -3.37
CA LEU A 189 -8.73 19.94 -3.71
C LEU A 189 -8.24 20.24 -5.12
N VAL A 190 -6.93 20.30 -5.32
CA VAL A 190 -6.32 20.48 -6.62
C VAL A 190 -5.46 19.26 -6.93
N VAL A 191 -5.70 18.60 -8.05
CA VAL A 191 -4.97 17.39 -8.45
C VAL A 191 -4.34 17.57 -9.84
N GLU A 192 -3.41 16.72 -10.21
CA GLU A 192 -2.93 16.67 -11.61
C GLU A 192 -4.07 16.41 -12.59
N ALA A 193 -4.86 15.38 -12.32
CA ALA A 193 -6.02 14.99 -13.10
C ALA A 193 -7.08 14.39 -12.17
N ASP A 194 -8.35 14.65 -12.44
CA ASP A 194 -9.45 14.09 -11.66
C ASP A 194 -9.76 12.66 -12.11
N ILE A 195 -9.05 11.68 -11.51
CA ILE A 195 -9.19 10.26 -11.86
C ILE A 195 -10.54 9.65 -11.43
N THR A 196 -11.39 10.39 -10.70
CA THR A 196 -12.76 9.94 -10.39
C THR A 196 -13.60 9.79 -11.66
N LYS A 197 -13.22 10.51 -12.72
CA LYS A 197 -13.82 10.41 -14.06
C LYS A 197 -13.44 9.14 -14.81
N MET A 198 -12.51 8.30 -14.31
CA MET A 198 -12.15 7.04 -14.97
C MET A 198 -13.28 6.02 -15.01
N SER A 199 -14.34 6.19 -14.19
CA SER A 199 -15.56 5.40 -14.30
C SER A 199 -16.50 5.87 -15.42
N ASP A 200 -16.27 7.05 -16.00
CA ASP A 200 -17.12 7.57 -17.07
C ASP A 200 -16.90 6.80 -18.37
N GLU A 201 -17.98 6.35 -18.99
CA GLU A 201 -17.94 5.54 -20.22
C GLU A 201 -17.19 6.24 -21.37
N ALA A 202 -17.35 7.56 -21.49
CA ALA A 202 -16.64 8.35 -22.50
C ALA A 202 -15.13 8.34 -22.27
N VAL A 203 -14.68 8.48 -21.02
CA VAL A 203 -13.26 8.43 -20.64
C VAL A 203 -12.70 7.03 -20.85
N GLN A 204 -13.43 5.98 -20.44
CA GLN A 204 -13.01 4.59 -20.67
C GLN A 204 -12.84 4.25 -22.15
N LYS A 205 -13.79 4.70 -22.99
CA LYS A 205 -13.68 4.53 -24.44
C LYS A 205 -12.46 5.24 -24.99
N GLN A 206 -12.18 6.45 -24.53
CA GLN A 206 -11.02 7.21 -24.97
C GLN A 206 -9.70 6.55 -24.56
N ILE A 207 -9.61 6.05 -23.32
CA ILE A 207 -8.45 5.29 -22.84
C ILE A 207 -8.24 4.06 -23.73
N LEU A 208 -9.27 3.25 -23.93
CA LEU A 208 -9.21 2.07 -24.79
C LEU A 208 -8.80 2.44 -26.22
N ASP A 209 -9.38 3.49 -26.78
CA ASP A 209 -9.04 3.93 -28.13
C ASP A 209 -7.56 4.34 -28.24
N LEU A 210 -7.01 5.03 -27.24
CA LEU A 210 -5.61 5.45 -27.23
C LEU A 210 -4.64 4.28 -27.02
N SER A 211 -5.01 3.32 -26.17
CA SER A 211 -4.20 2.15 -25.81
C SER A 211 -4.06 1.11 -26.93
N LEU A 212 -4.90 1.15 -27.98
CA LEU A 212 -4.90 0.15 -29.04
C LEU A 212 -4.08 0.59 -30.26
N HIS A 213 -3.39 -0.36 -30.90
CA HIS A 213 -2.85 -0.16 -32.25
C HIS A 213 -4.00 0.17 -33.21
N LYS A 214 -3.80 1.21 -34.05
CA LYS A 214 -4.77 1.66 -35.06
C LYS A 214 -4.36 1.30 -36.49
N ASP A 215 -3.15 0.78 -36.65
CA ASP A 215 -2.66 0.21 -37.90
C ASP A 215 -2.87 -1.32 -37.89
N ASN A 216 -2.37 -2.00 -38.90
CA ASN A 216 -2.45 -3.47 -38.98
C ASN A 216 -1.29 -4.15 -38.24
N THR A 217 -0.57 -3.44 -37.38
CA THR A 217 0.51 -4.02 -36.56
C THR A 217 -0.05 -4.56 -35.25
N THR A 218 0.76 -5.39 -34.60
CA THR A 218 0.48 -5.99 -33.30
C THR A 218 1.65 -5.75 -32.38
N LEU A 219 1.47 -5.98 -31.08
CA LEU A 219 2.53 -5.84 -30.08
C LEU A 219 3.84 -6.56 -30.49
N LYS A 220 3.74 -7.72 -31.16
CA LYS A 220 4.90 -8.51 -31.65
C LYS A 220 5.77 -7.76 -32.66
N ASP A 221 5.21 -6.80 -33.37
CA ASP A 221 5.92 -6.01 -34.37
C ASP A 221 6.72 -4.87 -33.72
N HIS A 222 6.46 -4.56 -32.44
CA HIS A 222 7.03 -3.43 -31.70
C HIS A 222 7.96 -3.82 -30.56
N ILE A 223 8.08 -5.12 -30.24
CA ILE A 223 8.90 -5.60 -29.12
C ILE A 223 9.72 -6.82 -29.51
N SER A 224 10.85 -7.03 -28.84
CA SER A 224 11.67 -8.21 -29.04
C SER A 224 10.92 -9.53 -28.76
N ALA A 225 11.34 -10.62 -29.44
CA ALA A 225 10.77 -11.95 -29.20
C ALA A 225 10.98 -12.46 -27.76
N ASP A 226 12.06 -12.03 -27.09
CA ASP A 226 12.32 -12.36 -25.68
C ASP A 226 11.35 -11.63 -24.75
N ALA A 227 11.13 -10.33 -24.97
CA ALA A 227 10.15 -9.54 -24.24
C ALA A 227 8.74 -10.11 -24.41
N TYR A 228 8.34 -10.46 -25.64
CA TYR A 228 7.03 -11.07 -25.90
C TYR A 228 6.85 -12.40 -25.16
N LYS A 229 7.89 -13.25 -25.14
CA LYS A 229 7.86 -14.51 -24.41
C LYS A 229 7.70 -14.29 -22.90
N LYS A 230 8.51 -13.42 -22.31
CA LYS A 230 8.46 -13.09 -20.88
C LYS A 230 7.11 -12.50 -20.48
N LEU A 231 6.57 -11.57 -21.28
CA LEU A 231 5.24 -11.03 -21.09
C LEU A 231 4.16 -12.13 -21.08
N GLY A 232 4.22 -13.09 -22.01
CA GLY A 232 3.30 -14.23 -22.03
C GLY A 232 3.34 -15.06 -20.74
N GLU A 233 4.54 -15.27 -20.19
CA GLU A 233 4.72 -15.96 -18.90
C GLU A 233 4.11 -15.16 -17.73
N ILE A 234 4.32 -13.85 -17.69
CA ILE A 234 3.70 -12.94 -16.70
C ILE A 234 2.16 -13.03 -16.79
N LEU A 235 1.60 -12.91 -17.99
CA LEU A 235 0.15 -12.98 -18.20
C LEU A 235 -0.43 -14.32 -17.75
N LYS A 236 0.23 -15.44 -18.09
CA LYS A 236 -0.18 -16.79 -17.65
C LYS A 236 -0.17 -16.94 -16.12
N GLN A 237 0.86 -16.44 -15.45
CA GLN A 237 0.95 -16.47 -13.98
C GLN A 237 -0.19 -15.69 -13.32
N ASN A 238 -0.70 -14.66 -14.01
CA ASN A 238 -1.82 -13.83 -13.58
C ASN A 238 -3.17 -14.28 -14.17
N GLY A 239 -3.26 -15.50 -14.72
CA GLY A 239 -4.52 -16.10 -15.18
C GLY A 239 -5.04 -15.60 -16.52
N ALA A 240 -4.23 -14.87 -17.29
CA ALA A 240 -4.57 -14.34 -18.61
C ALA A 240 -3.95 -15.16 -19.76
N ALA A 241 -4.53 -15.03 -20.96
CA ALA A 241 -3.96 -15.61 -22.18
C ALA A 241 -2.75 -14.79 -22.66
N GLU A 242 -1.71 -15.45 -23.20
CA GLU A 242 -0.46 -14.80 -23.63
C GLU A 242 -0.66 -13.71 -24.69
N ASN A 243 -1.70 -13.86 -25.52
CA ASN A 243 -1.99 -12.97 -26.64
C ASN A 243 -3.11 -11.95 -26.32
N VAL A 244 -3.56 -11.86 -25.06
CA VAL A 244 -4.67 -10.96 -24.70
C VAL A 244 -4.34 -9.48 -24.93
N LEU A 245 -3.04 -9.15 -24.94
CA LEU A 245 -2.54 -7.79 -25.15
C LEU A 245 -1.99 -7.54 -26.57
N ASP A 246 -2.15 -8.47 -27.53
CA ASP A 246 -1.55 -8.34 -28.88
C ASP A 246 -2.02 -7.09 -29.65
N THR A 247 -3.20 -6.57 -29.31
CA THR A 247 -3.78 -5.36 -29.94
C THR A 247 -3.42 -4.06 -29.22
N TYR A 248 -2.78 -4.13 -28.05
CA TYR A 248 -2.43 -2.98 -27.23
C TYR A 248 -1.04 -2.46 -27.59
N LYS A 249 -0.88 -1.13 -27.52
CA LYS A 249 0.40 -0.44 -27.70
C LYS A 249 1.36 -0.75 -26.56
N THR A 250 2.65 -0.73 -26.87
CA THR A 250 3.75 -1.09 -25.95
C THR A 250 3.68 -0.34 -24.62
N TRP A 251 3.45 0.99 -24.61
CA TRP A 251 3.33 1.76 -23.36
C TRP A 251 2.19 1.25 -22.45
N SER A 252 1.04 0.88 -23.04
CA SER A 252 -0.12 0.41 -22.28
C SER A 252 0.13 -0.99 -21.69
N VAL A 253 0.91 -1.80 -22.38
CA VAL A 253 1.36 -3.10 -21.91
C VAL A 253 2.36 -2.93 -20.75
N ALA A 254 3.30 -1.99 -20.84
CA ALA A 254 4.22 -1.67 -19.76
C ALA A 254 3.46 -1.28 -18.48
N SER A 255 2.51 -0.33 -18.57
CA SER A 255 1.66 0.06 -17.43
C SER A 255 0.85 -1.10 -16.84
N THR A 256 0.41 -2.05 -17.68
CA THR A 256 -0.28 -3.26 -17.20
C THR A 256 0.66 -4.14 -16.39
N VAL A 257 1.90 -4.32 -16.85
CA VAL A 257 2.91 -5.09 -16.11
C VAL A 257 3.27 -4.40 -14.79
N ASP A 258 3.44 -3.07 -14.77
CA ASP A 258 3.69 -2.32 -13.54
C ASP A 258 2.56 -2.48 -12.51
N TYR A 259 1.31 -2.42 -12.97
CA TYR A 259 0.14 -2.67 -12.11
C TYR A 259 0.13 -4.09 -11.52
N LEU A 260 0.46 -5.10 -12.32
CA LEU A 260 0.57 -6.48 -11.86
C LEU A 260 1.72 -6.64 -10.85
N THR A 261 2.86 -5.98 -11.08
CA THR A 261 4.01 -5.97 -10.16
C THR A 261 3.62 -5.36 -8.81
N ALA A 262 2.97 -4.20 -8.82
CA ALA A 262 2.49 -3.53 -7.61
C ALA A 262 1.49 -4.41 -6.83
N THR A 263 0.51 -4.98 -7.54
CA THR A 263 -0.50 -5.87 -6.92
C THR A 263 0.13 -7.11 -6.31
N LYS A 264 1.09 -7.74 -7.01
CA LYS A 264 1.87 -8.88 -6.51
C LYS A 264 2.65 -8.53 -5.24
N ALA A 265 3.15 -7.30 -5.14
CA ALA A 265 3.86 -6.77 -3.97
C ALA A 265 2.92 -6.29 -2.84
N GLY A 266 1.59 -6.40 -2.98
CA GLY A 266 0.63 -6.01 -1.94
C GLY A 266 0.28 -4.52 -1.94
N TYR A 267 0.60 -3.80 -3.03
CA TYR A 267 0.24 -2.40 -3.22
C TYR A 267 -1.07 -2.26 -4.00
N ASN A 268 -1.77 -1.16 -3.76
CA ASN A 268 -3.07 -0.88 -4.34
C ASN A 268 -3.18 0.60 -4.73
N ALA A 269 -3.61 0.85 -5.96
CA ALA A 269 -3.80 2.21 -6.48
C ALA A 269 -5.04 2.91 -5.89
N GLY A 270 -6.06 2.15 -5.47
CA GLY A 270 -7.27 2.69 -4.85
C GLY A 270 -7.04 3.31 -3.46
N ILE A 271 -5.91 3.03 -2.82
CA ILE A 271 -5.46 3.68 -1.59
C ILE A 271 -4.21 4.54 -1.82
N GLY A 272 -3.83 4.81 -3.08
CA GLY A 272 -2.79 5.79 -3.41
C GLY A 272 -3.08 7.15 -2.76
N ILE A 273 -2.05 7.95 -2.50
CA ILE A 273 -2.21 9.22 -1.76
C ILE A 273 -3.12 10.20 -2.50
N ASP A 274 -3.02 10.22 -3.82
CA ASP A 274 -3.93 10.97 -4.70
C ASP A 274 -5.36 10.44 -4.66
N ALA A 275 -5.56 9.13 -4.80
CA ALA A 275 -6.87 8.48 -4.74
C ALA A 275 -7.54 8.69 -3.37
N PHE A 276 -6.77 8.63 -2.28
CA PHE A 276 -7.22 8.86 -0.92
C PHE A 276 -7.83 10.25 -0.74
N PHE A 277 -7.15 11.31 -1.19
CA PHE A 277 -7.70 12.67 -1.08
C PHE A 277 -8.85 12.92 -2.06
N LEU A 278 -8.84 12.33 -3.25
CA LEU A 278 -9.97 12.40 -4.17
C LEU A 278 -11.23 11.76 -3.57
N GLN A 279 -11.10 10.58 -2.94
CA GLN A 279 -12.21 9.92 -2.27
C GLN A 279 -12.76 10.77 -1.12
N GLN A 280 -11.88 11.32 -0.27
CA GLN A 280 -12.31 12.26 0.78
C GLN A 280 -13.02 13.49 0.19
N SER A 281 -12.56 14.01 -0.95
CA SER A 281 -13.17 15.17 -1.61
C SER A 281 -14.58 14.87 -2.12
N ILE A 282 -14.80 13.67 -2.65
CA ILE A 282 -16.14 13.20 -3.06
C ILE A 282 -17.07 13.12 -1.85
N GLU A 283 -16.61 12.48 -0.76
CA GLU A 283 -17.38 12.30 0.47
C GLU A 283 -17.77 13.64 1.11
N ASN A 284 -16.82 14.57 1.15
CA ASN A 284 -16.99 15.92 1.71
C ASN A 284 -17.62 16.92 0.73
N LYS A 285 -17.85 16.52 -0.53
CA LYS A 285 -18.31 17.40 -1.63
C LYS A 285 -17.43 18.64 -1.81
N GLN A 286 -16.14 18.51 -1.52
CA GLN A 286 -15.16 19.54 -1.74
C GLN A 286 -14.89 19.67 -3.25
N PRO A 287 -14.92 20.89 -3.82
CA PRO A 287 -14.67 21.08 -5.25
C PRO A 287 -13.25 20.65 -5.65
N ILE A 288 -13.17 19.93 -6.78
CA ILE A 288 -11.92 19.45 -7.37
C ILE A 288 -11.52 20.36 -8.54
N LEU A 289 -10.25 20.79 -8.56
CA LEU A 289 -9.62 21.52 -9.66
C LEU A 289 -8.49 20.69 -10.25
N GLU A 290 -8.25 20.82 -11.56
CA GLU A 290 -7.23 20.05 -12.28
C GLU A 290 -6.07 20.96 -12.75
N LEU A 291 -4.83 20.55 -12.46
CA LEU A 291 -3.64 21.19 -12.99
C LEU A 291 -3.36 20.78 -14.44
N GLU A 292 -3.84 19.63 -14.86
CA GLU A 292 -3.73 19.11 -16.22
C GLU A 292 -5.05 18.39 -16.61
N SER A 293 -4.96 17.23 -17.26
CA SER A 293 -6.08 16.35 -17.55
C SER A 293 -5.60 14.91 -17.74
N ILE A 294 -6.51 13.94 -17.58
CA ILE A 294 -6.25 12.52 -17.87
C ILE A 294 -5.73 12.38 -19.32
N ASP A 295 -6.37 13.08 -20.26
CA ASP A 295 -6.01 13.06 -21.68
C ASP A 295 -4.58 13.49 -21.92
N TYR A 296 -4.14 14.56 -21.25
CA TYR A 296 -2.80 15.08 -21.38
C TYR A 296 -1.76 14.03 -20.94
N GLN A 297 -1.98 13.41 -19.78
CA GLN A 297 -1.09 12.37 -19.25
C GLN A 297 -1.03 11.13 -20.14
N LEU A 298 -2.15 10.65 -20.65
CA LEU A 298 -2.14 9.45 -21.50
C LEU A 298 -1.53 9.72 -22.88
N ASN A 299 -1.80 10.90 -23.46
CA ASN A 299 -1.20 11.28 -24.74
C ASN A 299 0.32 11.46 -24.62
N MET A 300 0.86 11.73 -23.43
CA MET A 300 2.30 11.76 -23.20
C MET A 300 2.92 10.38 -23.51
N PHE A 301 2.38 9.31 -22.89
CA PHE A 301 2.86 7.95 -23.12
C PHE A 301 2.71 7.51 -24.57
N ASP A 302 1.61 7.89 -25.22
CA ASP A 302 1.37 7.55 -26.63
C ASP A 302 2.37 8.20 -27.60
N ARG A 303 2.95 9.34 -27.21
CA ARG A 303 3.88 10.10 -28.04
C ARG A 303 5.34 9.71 -27.83
N PHE A 304 5.63 8.89 -26.83
CA PHE A 304 6.98 8.38 -26.64
C PHE A 304 7.43 7.60 -27.86
N SER A 305 8.72 7.73 -28.17
CA SER A 305 9.35 6.97 -29.24
C SER A 305 9.15 5.47 -29.02
N ASP A 306 8.99 4.69 -30.10
CA ASP A 306 8.84 3.23 -30.00
C ASP A 306 9.97 2.60 -29.18
N LYS A 307 11.18 3.15 -29.32
CA LYS A 307 12.35 2.77 -28.52
C LYS A 307 12.12 2.99 -27.03
N LEU A 308 11.66 4.17 -26.61
CA LEU A 308 11.38 4.45 -25.21
C LEU A 308 10.25 3.57 -24.68
N GLN A 309 9.19 3.36 -25.45
CA GLN A 309 8.11 2.46 -25.03
C GLN A 309 8.60 1.03 -24.84
N GLU A 310 9.46 0.51 -25.73
CA GLU A 310 10.08 -0.81 -25.57
C GLU A 310 11.02 -0.86 -24.36
N GLU A 311 11.81 0.19 -24.12
CA GLU A 311 12.66 0.31 -22.90
C GLU A 311 11.81 0.26 -21.63
N MET A 312 10.70 1.00 -21.58
CA MET A 312 9.75 0.97 -20.46
C MET A 312 9.19 -0.43 -20.24
N LEU A 313 8.71 -1.11 -21.29
CA LEU A 313 8.19 -2.47 -21.16
C LEU A 313 9.25 -3.44 -20.63
N ASN A 314 10.48 -3.35 -21.13
CA ASN A 314 11.57 -4.20 -20.66
C ASN A 314 11.87 -3.97 -19.18
N GLN A 315 11.89 -2.71 -18.72
CA GLN A 315 12.04 -2.38 -17.30
C GLN A 315 10.88 -2.92 -16.46
N SER A 316 9.63 -2.78 -16.90
CA SER A 316 8.46 -3.34 -16.21
C SER A 316 8.55 -4.86 -16.08
N ILE A 317 8.99 -5.55 -17.16
CA ILE A 317 9.20 -7.00 -17.15
C ILE A 317 10.31 -7.37 -16.17
N GLU A 318 11.44 -6.67 -16.17
CA GLU A 318 12.55 -6.91 -15.23
C GLU A 318 12.10 -6.75 -13.78
N SER A 319 11.40 -5.66 -13.46
CA SER A 319 10.86 -5.38 -12.13
C SER A 319 9.86 -6.44 -11.67
N TYR A 320 9.05 -7.01 -12.57
CA TYR A 320 8.11 -8.09 -12.21
C TYR A 320 8.81 -9.37 -11.72
N TYR A 321 9.98 -9.68 -12.28
CA TYR A 321 10.78 -10.85 -11.92
C TYR A 321 11.79 -10.60 -10.79
N ALA A 322 12.06 -9.34 -10.46
CA ALA A 322 12.96 -8.99 -9.38
C ALA A 322 12.43 -9.48 -8.01
N GLU A 323 13.36 -9.86 -7.12
CA GLU A 323 13.01 -10.17 -5.72
C GLU A 323 12.57 -8.89 -4.99
N ASP A 324 13.21 -7.77 -5.33
CA ASP A 324 12.86 -6.43 -4.91
C ASP A 324 12.53 -5.58 -6.14
N SER A 325 11.27 -5.14 -6.23
CA SER A 325 10.77 -4.32 -7.34
C SER A 325 11.09 -2.83 -7.17
N GLY A 326 11.67 -2.42 -6.03
CA GLY A 326 11.91 -1.03 -5.67
C GLY A 326 10.69 -0.27 -5.15
N ILE A 327 9.49 -0.88 -5.17
CA ILE A 327 8.26 -0.25 -4.67
C ILE A 327 8.32 -0.04 -3.14
N ASP A 328 8.96 -0.95 -2.42
CA ASP A 328 9.16 -0.82 -0.97
C ASP A 328 10.08 0.35 -0.64
N ASP A 329 11.10 0.63 -1.46
CA ASP A 329 11.97 1.79 -1.30
C ASP A 329 11.20 3.10 -1.53
N LEU A 330 10.35 3.16 -2.56
CA LEU A 330 9.47 4.31 -2.80
C LEU A 330 8.54 4.57 -1.61
N THR A 331 8.02 3.49 -1.03
CA THR A 331 7.12 3.53 0.13
C THR A 331 7.86 4.02 1.37
N ASN A 332 9.02 3.45 1.66
CA ASN A 332 9.85 3.85 2.79
C ASN A 332 10.30 5.31 2.68
N MET A 333 10.69 5.75 1.48
CA MET A 333 11.02 7.15 1.19
C MET A 333 9.86 8.08 1.56
N TRP A 334 8.63 7.73 1.18
CA TRP A 334 7.44 8.54 1.46
C TRP A 334 7.03 8.50 2.92
N VAL A 335 6.98 7.31 3.53
CA VAL A 335 6.65 7.11 4.96
C VAL A 335 7.60 7.92 5.85
N THR A 336 8.90 7.89 5.53
CA THR A 336 9.92 8.62 6.30
C THR A 336 10.06 10.10 5.93
N GLY A 337 9.45 10.54 4.82
CA GLY A 337 9.59 11.90 4.30
C GLY A 337 11.05 12.23 3.95
N ASN A 338 11.77 11.28 3.34
CA ASN A 338 13.18 11.43 3.01
C ASN A 338 13.35 12.24 1.70
N GLU A 339 13.55 13.55 1.85
CA GLU A 339 13.71 14.46 0.71
C GLU A 339 14.99 14.20 -0.10
N GLU A 340 16.05 13.65 0.51
CA GLU A 340 17.29 13.30 -0.20
C GLU A 340 17.05 12.14 -1.18
N GLN A 341 16.37 11.09 -0.71
CA GLN A 341 15.96 9.98 -1.57
C GLN A 341 14.96 10.41 -2.65
N LEU A 342 14.04 11.31 -2.32
CA LEU A 342 13.14 11.88 -3.34
C LEU A 342 13.91 12.67 -4.40
N LEU A 343 14.96 13.40 -4.01
CA LEU A 343 15.78 14.18 -4.94
C LEU A 343 16.62 13.25 -5.82
N GLU A 344 17.16 12.18 -5.25
CA GLU A 344 17.87 11.14 -5.99
C GLU A 344 16.95 10.45 -7.01
N LEU A 345 15.75 10.03 -6.57
CA LEU A 345 14.73 9.46 -7.45
C LEU A 345 14.41 10.42 -8.60
N THR A 346 14.13 11.69 -8.28
CA THR A 346 13.80 12.72 -9.27
C THR A 346 14.95 12.92 -10.25
N ASN A 347 16.20 13.01 -9.77
CA ASN A 347 17.35 13.17 -10.64
C ASN A 347 17.67 11.92 -11.48
N SER A 348 17.35 10.72 -11.00
CA SER A 348 17.58 9.48 -11.74
C SER A 348 16.78 9.45 -13.05
N THR A 349 15.61 10.09 -13.09
CA THR A 349 14.80 10.21 -14.31
C THR A 349 15.52 10.98 -15.44
N LYS A 350 16.48 11.87 -15.11
CA LYS A 350 17.31 12.59 -16.10
C LYS A 350 18.23 11.67 -16.92
N SER A 351 18.38 10.41 -16.50
CA SER A 351 19.10 9.39 -17.30
C SER A 351 18.45 9.13 -18.66
N ASN A 352 17.15 9.41 -18.79
CA ASN A 352 16.42 9.40 -20.05
C ASN A 352 15.82 10.78 -20.33
N GLU A 353 16.40 11.55 -21.25
CA GLU A 353 16.01 12.94 -21.52
C GLU A 353 14.56 13.06 -22.03
N GLU A 354 14.12 12.13 -22.88
CA GLU A 354 12.74 12.11 -23.42
C GLU A 354 11.74 11.89 -22.29
N PHE A 355 11.99 10.91 -21.43
CA PHE A 355 11.17 10.61 -20.27
C PHE A 355 11.15 11.76 -19.26
N TYR A 356 12.32 12.31 -18.90
CA TYR A 356 12.44 13.42 -17.95
C TYR A 356 11.66 14.66 -18.41
N LYS A 357 11.82 15.05 -19.68
CA LYS A 357 11.14 16.22 -20.23
C LYS A 357 9.64 16.03 -20.21
N ALA A 358 9.16 14.92 -20.74
CA ALA A 358 7.74 14.67 -20.86
C ALA A 358 7.06 14.50 -19.49
N LEU A 359 7.67 13.74 -18.57
CA LEU A 359 7.08 13.44 -17.27
C LEU A 359 7.16 14.64 -16.31
N LEU A 360 8.27 15.39 -16.30
CA LEU A 360 8.53 16.42 -15.30
C LEU A 360 8.68 17.81 -15.91
N ALA A 361 9.71 18.06 -16.72
CA ALA A 361 10.10 19.43 -17.07
C ALA A 361 9.01 20.19 -17.87
N ASP A 362 8.40 19.55 -18.86
CA ASP A 362 7.37 20.14 -19.71
C ASP A 362 6.02 20.29 -18.99
N ARG A 363 5.80 19.49 -17.93
CA ARG A 363 4.58 19.45 -17.12
C ARG A 363 4.59 20.44 -15.97
N ASN A 364 5.73 20.59 -15.30
CA ASN A 364 5.86 21.43 -14.12
C ASN A 364 5.64 22.93 -14.42
N GLY A 365 6.08 23.41 -15.59
CA GLY A 365 5.87 24.81 -15.97
C GLY A 365 4.39 25.23 -15.97
N PRO A 366 3.53 24.59 -16.77
CA PRO A 366 2.08 24.83 -16.75
C PRO A 366 1.42 24.64 -15.39
N MET A 367 1.82 23.61 -14.62
CA MET A 367 1.31 23.40 -13.26
C MET A 367 1.65 24.58 -12.34
N VAL A 368 2.89 25.07 -12.37
CA VAL A 368 3.35 26.22 -11.58
C VAL A 368 2.58 27.49 -11.94
N GLU A 369 2.28 27.74 -13.21
CA GLU A 369 1.50 28.90 -13.60
C GLU A 369 0.05 28.85 -13.06
N LYS A 370 -0.57 27.66 -13.01
CA LYS A 370 -1.87 27.49 -12.35
C LYS A 370 -1.79 27.70 -10.84
N ILE A 371 -0.78 27.13 -10.18
CA ILE A 371 -0.55 27.30 -8.73
C ILE A 371 -0.31 28.77 -8.37
N LYS A 372 0.47 29.48 -9.18
CA LYS A 372 0.65 30.93 -9.07
C LYS A 372 -0.66 31.68 -9.23
N GLY A 373 -1.55 31.22 -10.11
CA GLY A 373 -2.91 31.74 -10.23
C GLY A 373 -3.66 31.68 -8.90
N TYR A 374 -3.62 30.53 -8.21
CA TYR A 374 -4.23 30.34 -6.89
C TYR A 374 -3.61 31.25 -5.82
N LEU A 375 -2.28 31.37 -5.79
CA LEU A 375 -1.57 32.25 -4.85
C LEU A 375 -1.90 33.75 -5.07
N ASN A 376 -2.28 34.14 -6.28
CA ASN A 376 -2.63 35.52 -6.63
C ASN A 376 -4.13 35.78 -6.72
N ASP A 377 -4.98 34.81 -6.35
CA ASP A 377 -6.42 35.02 -6.36
C ASP A 377 -6.81 36.16 -5.39
N SER A 378 -7.86 36.90 -5.73
CA SER A 378 -8.45 37.92 -4.85
C SER A 378 -9.27 37.33 -3.70
N GLY A 379 -9.59 36.03 -3.75
CA GLY A 379 -10.58 35.38 -2.89
C GLY A 379 -10.13 35.02 -1.47
N LYS A 380 -8.84 35.11 -1.13
CA LYS A 380 -8.26 34.61 0.14
C LYS A 380 -8.63 33.15 0.40
N LYS A 381 -8.32 32.30 -0.59
CA LYS A 381 -8.70 30.89 -0.64
C LYS A 381 -7.56 29.98 -0.19
N THR A 382 -7.92 28.84 0.34
CA THR A 382 -6.98 27.77 0.69
C THR A 382 -7.11 26.62 -0.31
N TYR A 383 -6.00 26.19 -0.89
CA TYR A 383 -5.95 25.11 -1.88
C TYR A 383 -5.06 23.99 -1.36
N PHE A 384 -5.56 22.76 -1.42
CA PHE A 384 -4.77 21.56 -1.15
C PHE A 384 -4.37 20.93 -2.48
N VAL A 385 -3.11 21.14 -2.88
CA VAL A 385 -2.57 20.62 -4.15
C VAL A 385 -1.91 19.28 -3.91
N VAL A 386 -2.33 18.26 -4.65
CA VAL A 386 -1.79 16.89 -4.61
C VAL A 386 -1.22 16.56 -5.98
N VAL A 387 0.10 16.41 -6.05
CA VAL A 387 0.87 16.14 -7.28
C VAL A 387 1.94 15.12 -6.94
N GLY A 388 2.27 14.22 -7.87
CA GLY A 388 3.27 13.17 -7.70
C GLY A 388 4.58 13.73 -7.13
N ALA A 389 5.14 13.03 -6.14
CA ALA A 389 6.25 13.55 -5.35
C ALA A 389 7.47 13.99 -6.19
N ALA A 390 7.73 13.31 -7.31
CA ALA A 390 8.82 13.65 -8.24
C ALA A 390 8.64 15.03 -8.91
N HIS A 391 7.43 15.57 -8.95
CA HIS A 391 7.18 16.93 -9.47
C HIS A 391 7.60 18.02 -8.48
N MET A 392 7.77 17.72 -7.19
CA MET A 392 7.90 18.75 -6.17
C MET A 392 9.30 19.36 -6.10
N ILE A 393 10.33 18.53 -6.16
CA ILE A 393 11.73 18.95 -5.95
C ILE A 393 12.60 18.68 -7.17
N GLY A 394 13.88 19.06 -7.11
CA GLY A 394 14.77 19.05 -8.27
C GLY A 394 14.75 20.36 -9.06
N GLU A 395 15.68 20.52 -10.00
CA GLU A 395 15.92 21.80 -10.70
C GLU A 395 14.68 22.40 -11.38
N ASP A 396 13.85 21.52 -11.96
CA ASP A 396 12.60 21.84 -12.65
C ASP A 396 11.36 21.51 -11.79
N GLY A 397 11.53 21.24 -10.49
CA GLY A 397 10.43 20.92 -9.58
C GLY A 397 9.54 22.14 -9.25
N ILE A 398 8.30 21.89 -8.88
CA ILE A 398 7.29 22.91 -8.54
C ILE A 398 7.80 23.82 -7.40
N VAL A 399 8.41 23.28 -6.35
CA VAL A 399 8.89 24.06 -5.21
C VAL A 399 10.00 25.04 -5.66
N PRO A 400 11.11 24.60 -6.29
CA PRO A 400 12.12 25.54 -6.79
C PRO A 400 11.61 26.51 -7.86
N LEU A 401 10.66 26.10 -8.70
CA LEU A 401 10.07 26.99 -9.70
C LEU A 401 9.22 28.10 -9.07
N LEU A 402 8.44 27.81 -8.03
CA LEU A 402 7.70 28.82 -7.27
C LEU A 402 8.64 29.78 -6.54
N GLU A 403 9.72 29.27 -5.94
CA GLU A 403 10.75 30.09 -5.30
C GLU A 403 11.44 31.04 -6.28
N LYS A 404 11.78 30.57 -7.48
CA LYS A 404 12.31 31.40 -8.58
C LYS A 404 11.35 32.51 -8.99
N GLN A 405 10.04 32.33 -8.80
CA GLN A 405 9.01 33.35 -9.04
C GLN A 405 8.77 34.29 -7.85
N GLY A 406 9.52 34.14 -6.76
CA GLY A 406 9.49 35.01 -5.59
C GLY A 406 8.49 34.60 -4.51
N PHE A 407 7.86 33.42 -4.63
CA PHE A 407 7.04 32.87 -3.56
C PHE A 407 7.91 32.21 -2.50
N LYS A 408 7.55 32.41 -1.23
CA LYS A 408 8.14 31.63 -0.14
C LYS A 408 7.42 30.29 -0.06
N VAL A 409 8.17 29.21 -0.12
CA VAL A 409 7.67 27.85 0.09
C VAL A 409 8.37 27.28 1.32
N VAL A 410 7.61 26.76 2.29
CA VAL A 410 8.15 26.20 3.53
C VAL A 410 7.69 24.76 3.70
N PRO A 411 8.57 23.83 4.12
CA PRO A 411 8.11 22.53 4.61
C PRO A 411 7.19 22.71 5.81
N GLU A 412 6.12 21.92 5.88
CA GLU A 412 5.22 21.81 7.03
C GLU A 412 5.45 20.53 7.82
#